data_AF-A0A3M8SR75-F1
#
_entry.id   AF-A0A3M8SR75-F1
#
_cell.length_a   1.000
_cell.length_b   1.000
_cell.length_c   1.000
_cell.angle_alpha   90.00
_cell.angle_beta   90.00
_cell.angle_gamma   90.00
#
_symmetry.space_group_name_H-M   'P 1'
#
loop_
_entity.id
_entity.type
_entity.pdbx_description
1 polymer ?
#
loop_
_entity_poly.entity_id
_entity_poly.type
_entity_poly.pdbx_seq_one_letter_code
_entity_poly.pdbx_strand_id
1 'polypeptide(L)'
;MWLEAIAVQDVDARASAISGTGGVMVDGGSDKVGFRFHVPYDNRRRRAGYPAVSIGGVAAGERDVPNDGALIRHLESHTAKALARRFRKPSTWLRLDWIATVEGGNRFLRINAEGVAYVSREDPGTPVVLQAIYDRPGNAWVRIEYELGGSSRVPATAPSTAIR
;
A
#
# COMPACT_ATOMS: atom_id res chain seq x y z
N MET A 1 13.63 -13.03 -6.37
CA MET A 1 13.58 -11.60 -6.01
C MET A 1 14.77 -10.92 -6.64
N TRP A 2 14.60 -9.75 -7.25
CA TRP A 2 15.70 -8.91 -7.75
C TRP A 2 15.49 -7.46 -7.30
N LEU A 3 16.58 -6.69 -7.27
CA LEU A 3 16.59 -5.25 -7.00
C LEU A 3 16.91 -4.51 -8.29
N GLU A 4 16.27 -3.36 -8.50
CA GLU A 4 16.43 -2.54 -9.71
C GLU A 4 17.06 -1.19 -9.41
N ALA A 5 16.59 -0.50 -8.36
CA ALA A 5 17.12 0.78 -7.93
C ALA A 5 17.33 0.78 -6.42
N ILE A 6 18.43 1.39 -5.98
CA ILE A 6 18.75 1.59 -4.56
C ILE A 6 19.21 3.03 -4.39
N ALA A 7 18.62 3.73 -3.44
CA ALA A 7 18.99 5.08 -3.06
C ALA A 7 19.24 5.13 -1.55
N VAL A 8 20.29 5.85 -1.16
CA VAL A 8 20.58 6.17 0.23
C VAL A 8 20.37 7.66 0.41
N GLN A 9 19.57 8.04 1.39
CA GLN A 9 19.31 9.42 1.75
C GLN A 9 19.69 9.63 3.22
N ASP A 10 20.58 10.58 3.47
CA ASP A 10 20.87 10.98 4.85
C ASP A 10 19.68 11.76 5.41
N VAL A 11 19.15 11.28 6.54
CA VAL A 11 18.07 11.95 7.27
C VAL A 11 18.70 12.94 8.25
N ASP A 12 19.73 12.49 8.98
CA ASP A 12 20.59 13.32 9.81
C ASP A 12 21.97 12.65 10.02
N ALA A 13 22.85 13.25 10.83
CA ALA A 13 24.20 12.72 11.10
C ALA A 13 24.23 11.33 11.77
N ARG A 14 23.10 10.84 12.30
CA ARG A 14 22.96 9.57 13.01
C ARG A 14 22.09 8.58 12.25
N ALA A 15 21.29 9.03 11.30
CA ALA A 15 20.33 8.20 10.58
C ALA A 15 20.36 8.46 9.07
N SER A 16 20.34 7.36 8.31
CA SER A 16 20.08 7.38 6.88
C SER A 16 18.86 6.51 6.57
N ALA A 17 18.22 6.77 5.45
CA ALA A 17 17.15 5.97 4.88
C ALA A 17 17.68 5.26 3.63
N ILE A 18 17.59 3.94 3.61
CA ILE A 18 17.87 3.15 2.41
C ILE A 18 16.53 2.81 1.78
N SER A 19 16.30 3.30 0.57
CA SER A 19 15.10 2.99 -0.19
C SER A 19 15.48 2.32 -1.51
N GLY A 20 14.53 1.62 -2.10
CA GLY A 20 14.77 1.05 -3.40
C GLY A 20 13.54 0.38 -3.98
N THR A 21 13.74 -0.16 -5.16
CA THR A 21 12.71 -0.86 -5.92
C THR A 21 13.27 -2.20 -6.40
N GLY A 22 12.38 -3.15 -6.61
CA GLY A 22 12.73 -4.47 -7.08
C GLY A 22 11.51 -5.21 -7.59
N GLY A 23 11.70 -6.50 -7.89
CA GLY A 23 10.59 -7.37 -8.26
C GLY A 23 10.71 -8.77 -7.66
N VAL A 24 9.57 -9.40 -7.46
CA VAL A 24 9.46 -10.79 -7.02
C VAL A 24 8.66 -11.59 -8.05
N MET A 25 9.08 -12.83 -8.28
CA MET A 25 8.29 -13.80 -9.03
C MET A 25 7.31 -14.45 -8.06
N VAL A 26 6.04 -14.47 -8.43
CA VAL A 26 5.02 -15.18 -7.64
C VAL A 26 4.84 -16.58 -8.23
N ASP A 27 4.89 -17.59 -7.37
CA ASP A 27 4.66 -19.01 -7.72
C ASP A 27 5.57 -19.59 -8.82
N GLY A 28 6.78 -19.03 -9.03
CA GLY A 28 7.73 -19.52 -10.04
C GLY A 28 7.29 -19.30 -11.50
N GLY A 29 6.20 -18.56 -11.73
CA GLY A 29 5.71 -18.17 -13.05
C GLY A 29 6.47 -16.98 -13.65
N SER A 30 6.01 -16.53 -14.84
CA SER A 30 6.53 -15.35 -15.53
C SER A 30 6.04 -14.02 -14.96
N ASP A 31 5.04 -14.06 -14.07
CA ASP A 31 4.41 -12.86 -13.52
C ASP A 31 5.31 -12.22 -12.47
N LYS A 32 5.67 -10.97 -12.75
CA LYS A 32 6.56 -10.15 -11.96
C LYS A 32 5.73 -9.16 -11.17
N VAL A 33 5.92 -9.14 -9.86
CA VAL A 33 5.33 -8.12 -9.00
C VAL A 33 6.43 -7.19 -8.53
N GLY A 34 6.35 -5.93 -8.96
CA GLY A 34 7.24 -4.88 -8.48
C GLY A 34 7.02 -4.61 -7.00
N PHE A 35 8.07 -4.27 -6.28
CA PHE A 35 7.98 -3.80 -4.90
C PHE A 35 8.91 -2.60 -4.69
N ARG A 36 8.54 -1.73 -3.74
CA ARG A 36 9.41 -0.72 -3.16
C ARG A 36 9.72 -1.12 -1.72
N PHE A 37 10.90 -0.75 -1.26
CA PHE A 37 11.25 -0.92 0.14
C PHE A 37 11.87 0.35 0.70
N HIS A 38 11.72 0.52 2.01
CA HIS A 38 12.35 1.57 2.79
C HIS A 38 12.85 0.98 4.10
N VAL A 39 14.12 1.22 4.41
CA VAL A 39 14.83 0.68 5.57
C VAL A 39 15.47 1.84 6.31
N PRO A 40 15.10 2.12 7.56
CA PRO A 40 15.85 3.05 8.39
C PRO A 40 17.21 2.44 8.73
N TYR A 41 18.26 3.25 8.72
CA TYR A 41 19.62 2.83 9.00
C TYR A 41 20.25 3.72 10.08
N ASP A 42 20.71 3.12 11.17
CA ASP A 42 21.43 3.79 12.25
C ASP A 42 22.93 3.82 11.94
N ASN A 43 23.45 5.00 11.60
CA ASN A 43 24.86 5.20 11.23
C ASN A 43 25.81 4.99 12.41
N ARG A 44 25.37 5.24 13.65
CA ARG A 44 26.20 5.03 14.84
C ARG A 44 26.37 3.57 15.17
N ARG A 45 25.29 2.81 15.09
CA ARG A 45 25.28 1.37 15.38
C ARG A 45 25.64 0.52 14.17
N ARG A 46 25.72 1.13 12.98
CA ARG A 46 25.90 0.46 11.68
C ARG A 46 24.88 -0.66 11.48
N ARG A 47 23.61 -0.37 11.79
CA ARG A 47 22.52 -1.36 11.77
C ARG A 47 21.33 -0.86 10.97
N ALA A 48 20.84 -1.72 10.09
CA ALA A 48 19.55 -1.56 9.46
C ALA A 48 18.43 -1.95 10.44
N GLY A 49 17.36 -1.16 10.44
CA GLY A 49 16.10 -1.52 11.06
C GLY A 49 15.27 -2.44 10.17
N TYR A 50 14.03 -2.68 10.56
CA TYR A 50 13.13 -3.52 9.77
C TYR A 50 12.69 -2.81 8.48
N PRO A 51 12.76 -3.48 7.31
CA PRO A 51 12.26 -2.94 6.06
C PRO A 51 10.74 -2.80 6.08
N ALA A 52 10.25 -1.61 5.74
CA ALA A 52 8.90 -1.44 5.23
C ALA A 52 8.91 -1.79 3.74
N VAL A 53 8.13 -2.80 3.33
CA VAL A 53 8.04 -3.24 1.93
C VAL A 53 6.62 -2.98 1.46
N SER A 54 6.49 -2.19 0.40
CA SER A 54 5.23 -1.98 -0.31
C SER A 54 5.30 -2.67 -1.66
N ILE A 55 4.22 -3.31 -2.05
CA ILE A 55 4.13 -3.99 -3.34
C ILE A 55 3.46 -3.03 -4.34
N GLY A 56 4.01 -2.93 -5.55
CA GLY A 56 3.53 -2.10 -6.65
C GLY A 56 4.21 -0.72 -6.81
N GLY A 57 3.90 -0.07 -7.93
CA GLY A 57 4.38 1.21 -8.42
C GLY A 57 5.70 1.15 -9.20
N VAL A 58 6.17 -0.04 -9.58
CA VAL A 58 7.56 -0.28 -10.04
C VAL A 58 7.62 -1.12 -11.31
N ALA A 59 6.71 -2.08 -11.51
CA ALA A 59 6.82 -3.00 -12.64
C ALA A 59 6.37 -2.35 -13.95
N ALA A 60 7.10 -2.61 -15.04
CA ALA A 60 6.66 -2.28 -16.39
C ALA A 60 5.33 -3.02 -16.68
N GLY A 61 4.26 -2.26 -16.91
CA GLY A 61 2.91 -2.80 -17.11
C GLY A 61 1.91 -2.46 -16.01
N GLU A 62 2.33 -1.74 -14.96
CA GLU A 62 1.37 -1.18 -14.02
C GLU A 62 0.55 -0.06 -14.66
N ARG A 63 -0.78 -0.20 -14.62
CA ARG A 63 -1.72 0.74 -15.21
C ARG A 63 -2.85 1.01 -14.24
N ASP A 64 -3.22 2.29 -14.11
CA ASP A 64 -4.45 2.68 -13.43
C ASP A 64 -5.65 2.11 -14.20
N VAL A 65 -6.47 1.36 -13.49
CA VAL A 65 -7.69 0.77 -14.04
C VAL A 65 -8.92 1.35 -13.34
N PRO A 66 -10.07 1.37 -14.04
CA PRO A 66 -11.31 1.77 -13.42
C PRO A 66 -11.59 0.95 -12.17
N ASN A 67 -12.05 1.65 -11.15
CA ASN A 67 -12.45 1.09 -9.87
C ASN A 67 -13.68 0.18 -10.04
N ASP A 68 -13.54 -1.10 -9.65
CA ASP A 68 -14.67 -2.03 -9.58
C ASP A 68 -15.44 -1.83 -8.26
N GLY A 69 -16.68 -1.34 -8.37
CA GLY A 69 -17.52 -1.06 -7.20
C GLY A 69 -17.90 -2.29 -6.38
N ALA A 70 -17.96 -3.49 -6.96
CA ALA A 70 -18.18 -4.72 -6.20
C ALA A 70 -16.93 -5.08 -5.38
N LEU A 71 -15.75 -4.99 -5.99
CA LEU A 71 -14.48 -5.26 -5.32
C LEU A 71 -14.20 -4.24 -4.19
N ILE A 72 -14.50 -2.97 -4.42
CA ILE A 72 -14.37 -1.91 -3.41
C ILE A 72 -15.28 -2.17 -2.21
N ARG A 73 -16.57 -2.47 -2.44
CA ARG A 73 -17.50 -2.79 -1.34
C ARG A 73 -17.07 -4.02 -0.57
N HIS A 74 -16.48 -5.01 -1.26
CA HIS A 74 -15.92 -6.18 -0.62
C HIS A 74 -14.73 -5.81 0.27
N LEU A 75 -13.85 -4.92 -0.19
CA LEU A 75 -12.71 -4.40 0.58
C LEU A 75 -13.17 -3.61 1.83
N GLU A 76 -14.12 -2.70 1.65
CA GLU A 76 -14.72 -1.93 2.76
C GLU A 76 -15.31 -2.86 3.82
N SER A 77 -16.10 -3.84 3.38
CA SER A 77 -16.75 -4.81 4.27
C SER A 77 -15.72 -5.67 5.00
N HIS A 78 -14.67 -6.12 4.32
CA HIS A 78 -13.62 -6.95 4.91
C HIS A 78 -12.83 -6.15 5.97
N THR A 79 -12.45 -4.93 5.66
CA THR A 79 -11.71 -4.06 6.57
C THR A 79 -12.56 -3.60 7.74
N ALA A 80 -13.82 -3.22 7.52
CA ALA A 80 -14.74 -2.87 8.59
C ALA A 80 -14.93 -4.03 9.59
N LYS A 81 -15.03 -5.27 9.10
CA LYS A 81 -15.07 -6.47 9.97
C LYS A 81 -13.77 -6.64 10.77
N ALA A 82 -12.61 -6.42 10.16
CA ALA A 82 -11.33 -6.50 10.85
C ALA A 82 -11.21 -5.43 11.96
N LEU A 83 -11.62 -4.20 11.65
CA LEU A 83 -11.66 -3.09 12.62
C LEU A 83 -12.67 -3.37 13.74
N ALA A 84 -13.87 -3.86 13.42
CA ALA A 84 -14.89 -4.24 14.39
C ALA A 84 -14.37 -5.26 15.40
N ARG A 85 -13.60 -6.25 14.94
CA ARG A 85 -12.93 -7.24 15.79
C ARG A 85 -11.84 -6.60 16.65
N ARG A 86 -10.98 -5.78 16.06
CA ARG A 86 -9.89 -5.07 16.75
C ARG A 86 -10.42 -4.20 17.90
N PHE A 87 -11.47 -3.43 17.65
CA PHE A 87 -12.06 -2.53 18.64
C PHE A 87 -13.14 -3.18 19.51
N ARG A 88 -13.52 -4.44 19.24
CA ARG A 88 -14.64 -5.16 19.87
C ARG A 88 -15.97 -4.37 19.76
N LYS A 89 -16.19 -3.75 18.60
CA LYS A 89 -17.32 -2.85 18.33
C LYS A 89 -17.99 -3.27 17.02
N PRO A 90 -19.09 -4.03 17.07
CA PRO A 90 -19.74 -4.59 15.87
C PRO A 90 -20.35 -3.51 14.96
N SER A 91 -20.60 -2.31 15.50
CA SER A 91 -21.09 -1.14 14.76
C SER A 91 -20.00 -0.42 13.94
N THR A 92 -18.79 -0.96 13.87
CA THR A 92 -17.70 -0.32 13.12
C THR A 92 -17.99 -0.37 11.63
N TRP A 93 -17.91 0.77 10.97
CA TRP A 93 -18.06 0.94 9.54
C TRP A 93 -16.93 1.81 9.00
N LEU A 94 -16.63 1.60 7.72
CA LEU A 94 -15.56 2.27 7.00
C LEU A 94 -16.19 2.93 5.77
N ARG A 95 -15.81 4.18 5.52
CA ARG A 95 -16.11 4.86 4.26
C ARG A 95 -14.81 5.20 3.58
N LEU A 96 -14.62 4.76 2.35
CA LEU A 96 -13.49 5.17 1.51
C LEU A 96 -13.86 6.43 0.72
N ASP A 97 -12.98 7.42 0.76
CA ASP A 97 -13.19 8.72 0.10
C ASP A 97 -12.30 8.85 -1.15
N TRP A 98 -11.12 8.23 -1.15
CA TRP A 98 -10.23 8.15 -2.31
C TRP A 98 -9.80 6.72 -2.56
N ILE A 99 -9.82 6.30 -3.83
CA ILE A 99 -9.51 4.93 -4.23
C ILE A 99 -8.79 4.96 -5.58
N ALA A 100 -7.63 4.32 -5.64
CA ALA A 100 -6.92 4.05 -6.89
C ALA A 100 -6.64 2.54 -7.02
N THR A 101 -7.10 1.97 -8.13
CA THR A 101 -6.81 0.58 -8.49
C THR A 101 -5.75 0.55 -9.57
N VAL A 102 -4.69 -0.20 -9.31
CA VAL A 102 -3.55 -0.38 -10.23
C VAL A 102 -3.41 -1.86 -10.55
N GLU A 103 -3.34 -2.20 -11.83
CA GLU A 103 -2.99 -3.55 -12.26
C GLU A 103 -1.53 -3.85 -11.98
N GLY A 104 -1.24 -4.89 -11.20
CA GLY A 104 0.10 -5.42 -10.97
C GLY A 104 0.38 -6.59 -11.91
N GLY A 105 0.60 -6.30 -13.20
CA GLY A 105 0.68 -7.33 -14.24
C GLY A 105 -0.68 -7.96 -14.54
N ASN A 106 -0.71 -9.24 -14.97
CA ASN A 106 -1.95 -9.88 -15.43
C ASN A 106 -2.75 -10.59 -14.32
N ARG A 107 -2.16 -10.83 -13.15
CA ARG A 107 -2.81 -11.62 -12.10
C ARG A 107 -3.37 -10.78 -10.95
N PHE A 108 -2.66 -9.73 -10.54
CA PHE A 108 -2.98 -9.01 -9.30
C PHE A 108 -3.57 -7.63 -9.56
N LEU A 109 -4.53 -7.24 -8.71
CA LEU A 109 -4.97 -5.86 -8.56
C LEU A 109 -4.45 -5.32 -7.24
N ARG A 110 -3.84 -4.15 -7.28
CA ARG A 110 -3.49 -3.38 -6.10
C ARG A 110 -4.48 -2.26 -5.93
N ILE A 111 -5.03 -2.13 -4.74
CA ILE A 111 -5.95 -1.05 -4.38
C ILE A 111 -5.30 -0.25 -3.28
N ASN A 112 -5.07 1.04 -3.53
CA ASN A 112 -4.74 1.99 -2.48
C ASN A 112 -5.99 2.82 -2.22
N ALA A 113 -6.35 2.96 -0.96
CA ALA A 113 -7.52 3.71 -0.57
C ALA A 113 -7.28 4.52 0.69
N GLU A 114 -8.00 5.63 0.78
CA GLU A 114 -8.03 6.49 1.95
C GLU A 114 -9.48 6.72 2.34
N GLY A 115 -9.72 6.90 3.63
CA GLY A 115 -11.07 7.11 4.13
C GLY A 115 -11.11 7.34 5.63
N VAL A 116 -12.30 7.12 6.19
CA VAL A 116 -12.57 7.33 7.60
C VAL A 116 -13.27 6.11 8.18
N ALA A 117 -12.69 5.55 9.24
CA ALA A 117 -13.31 4.52 10.05
C ALA A 117 -14.04 5.16 11.23
N TYR A 118 -15.25 4.70 11.48
CA TYR A 118 -16.05 5.15 12.61
C TYR A 118 -16.38 3.93 13.46
N VAL A 119 -15.99 3.95 14.74
CA VAL A 119 -16.20 2.81 15.65
C VAL A 119 -17.61 2.86 16.27
N SER A 120 -18.21 4.04 16.32
CA SER A 120 -19.58 4.29 16.79
C SER A 120 -20.23 5.48 16.06
N ARG A 121 -21.52 5.71 16.30
CA ARG A 121 -22.23 6.87 15.72
C ARG A 121 -21.77 8.23 16.25
N GLU A 122 -21.22 8.25 17.46
CA GLU A 122 -20.72 9.46 18.13
C GLU A 122 -19.21 9.65 17.90
N ASP A 123 -18.57 8.70 17.21
CA ASP A 123 -17.15 8.75 16.91
C ASP A 123 -16.89 9.86 15.88
N PRO A 124 -15.93 10.78 16.12
CA PRO A 124 -15.57 11.82 15.16
C PRO A 124 -15.01 11.26 13.85
N GLY A 125 -14.65 9.97 13.82
CA GLY A 125 -14.04 9.30 12.70
C GLY A 125 -12.52 9.32 12.82
N THR A 126 -11.91 8.19 12.54
CA THR A 126 -10.46 8.02 12.51
C THR A 126 -10.01 7.87 11.05
N PRO A 127 -9.10 8.72 10.54
CA PRO A 127 -8.53 8.55 9.21
C PRO A 127 -7.91 7.16 9.03
N VAL A 128 -8.10 6.56 7.87
CA VAL A 128 -7.55 5.27 7.50
C VAL A 128 -6.87 5.36 6.15
N VAL A 129 -5.63 4.88 6.09
CA VAL A 129 -4.93 4.59 4.84
C VAL A 129 -4.90 3.08 4.67
N LEU A 130 -5.17 2.61 3.46
CA LEU A 130 -5.33 1.21 3.17
C LEU A 130 -4.58 0.82 1.89
N GLN A 131 -3.89 -0.31 1.96
CA GLN A 131 -3.27 -0.96 0.83
C GLN A 131 -3.74 -2.42 0.76
N ALA A 132 -4.29 -2.82 -0.38
CA ALA A 132 -4.77 -4.18 -0.58
C ALA A 132 -4.26 -4.77 -1.89
N ILE A 133 -4.09 -6.10 -1.90
CA ILE A 133 -3.71 -6.90 -3.06
C ILE A 133 -4.74 -8.00 -3.24
N TYR A 134 -5.29 -8.07 -4.44
CA TYR A 134 -6.31 -9.01 -4.84
C TYR A 134 -5.83 -9.88 -5.99
N ASP A 135 -5.97 -11.20 -5.84
CA ASP A 135 -5.65 -12.19 -6.87
C ASP A 135 -6.88 -12.42 -7.75
N ARG A 136 -6.83 -11.99 -9.02
CA ARG A 136 -8.00 -12.07 -9.92
C ARG A 136 -8.41 -13.52 -10.22
N PRO A 137 -7.51 -14.41 -10.66
CA PRO A 137 -7.86 -15.82 -10.90
C PRO A 137 -8.26 -16.56 -9.62
N GLY A 138 -7.60 -16.24 -8.50
CA GLY A 138 -7.91 -16.85 -7.20
C GLY A 138 -9.17 -16.31 -6.54
N ASN A 139 -9.73 -15.19 -7.04
CA ASN A 139 -10.88 -14.48 -6.47
C ASN A 139 -10.73 -14.23 -4.95
N ALA A 140 -9.52 -13.85 -4.51
CA ALA A 140 -9.18 -13.79 -3.10
C ALA A 140 -8.30 -12.59 -2.76
N TRP A 141 -8.49 -12.05 -1.55
CA TRP A 141 -7.57 -11.08 -0.97
C TRP A 141 -6.29 -11.78 -0.54
N VAL A 142 -5.18 -11.43 -1.18
CA VAL A 142 -3.85 -11.92 -0.79
C VAL A 142 -3.37 -11.19 0.44
N ARG A 143 -3.65 -9.88 0.50
CA ARG A 143 -3.18 -9.01 1.57
C ARG A 143 -4.07 -7.79 1.69
N ILE A 144 -4.36 -7.40 2.92
CA ILE A 144 -4.99 -6.11 3.26
C ILE A 144 -4.22 -5.56 4.47
N GLU A 145 -3.59 -4.41 4.27
CA GLU A 145 -2.89 -3.65 5.30
C GLU A 145 -3.60 -2.31 5.47
N TYR A 146 -3.78 -1.89 6.73
CA TYR A 146 -4.41 -0.62 7.05
C TYR A 146 -3.67 0.08 8.19
N GLU A 147 -3.61 1.39 8.12
CA GLU A 147 -3.04 2.26 9.14
C GLU A 147 -4.10 3.26 9.61
N LEU A 148 -4.23 3.40 10.93
CA LEU A 148 -5.17 4.32 11.56
C LEU A 148 -4.45 5.60 11.97
N GLY A 149 -5.05 6.76 11.69
CA GLY A 149 -4.45 8.07 11.97
C GLY A 149 -3.30 8.44 11.04
N GLY A 150 -3.07 7.64 9.98
CA GLY A 150 -2.08 7.95 8.96
C GLY A 150 -2.53 9.13 8.09
N SER A 151 -1.64 10.09 7.87
CA SER A 151 -1.78 11.04 6.77
C SER A 151 -1.12 10.44 5.54
N SER A 152 -1.85 10.26 4.45
CA SER A 152 -1.27 9.85 3.18
C SER A 152 -0.22 10.86 2.73
N ARG A 153 1.05 10.46 2.86
CA ARG A 153 2.13 11.06 2.08
C ARG A 153 2.46 10.12 0.93
N VAL A 154 1.48 9.86 0.06
CA VAL A 154 1.81 9.50 -1.31
C VAL A 154 2.38 10.79 -1.93
N PRO A 155 3.68 10.86 -2.29
CA PRO A 155 4.14 12.01 -3.05
C PRO A 155 3.32 12.03 -4.33
N ALA A 156 2.53 13.09 -4.51
CA ALA A 156 1.97 13.43 -5.80
C ALA A 156 3.11 13.35 -6.80
N THR A 157 3.05 12.40 -7.73
CA THR A 157 3.92 12.38 -8.89
C THR A 157 3.67 13.72 -9.57
N ALA A 158 4.57 14.68 -9.37
CA ALA A 158 4.51 15.96 -10.04
C ALA A 158 4.44 15.67 -11.55
N PRO A 159 3.51 16.28 -12.31
CA PRO A 159 3.54 16.15 -13.75
C PRO A 159 4.89 16.67 -14.23
N SER A 160 5.67 15.78 -14.84
CA SER A 160 6.89 16.14 -15.56
C SER A 160 6.48 17.14 -16.63
N THR A 161 6.69 18.42 -16.34
CA THR A 161 6.58 19.48 -17.32
C THR A 161 7.80 19.35 -18.22
N ALA A 162 7.65 18.56 -19.28
CA ALA A 162 8.49 18.66 -20.44
C ALA A 162 8.18 20.00 -21.11
N ILE A 163 9.05 20.99 -20.91
CA ILE A 163 9.14 22.13 -21.83
C ILE A 163 10.46 21.98 -22.57
N ARG A 164 10.29 22.01 -23.89
CA ARG A 164 11.28 21.90 -24.97
C ARG A 164 12.37 22.95 -24.88
#